data_AF-G8XQF2-F1
#
_entry.id   AF-G8XQF2-F1
#
_cell.length_a   1.000
_cell.length_b   1.000
_cell.length_c   1.000
_cell.angle_alpha   90.00
_cell.angle_beta   90.00
_cell.angle_gamma   90.00
#
_symmetry.space_group_name_H-M   'P 1'
#
loop_
_entity.id
_entity.type
_entity.pdbx_description
1 polymer ?
#
loop_
_entity_poly.entity_id
_entity_poly.type
_entity_poly.pdbx_seq_one_letter_code
_entity_poly.pdbx_strand_id
1 'polypeptide(L)'
;MADGVVAGTRVEAPVTWKTYLMCAFAAFGGIFFGYDSGYINGVMAMDYFIHEFSGKVKAEYEAADNLSGYVISSSNKSLITSILSAGTFFGAIIAGDLADWFGRRTTIISGCGIFMVGVALQTASTTVALLVVGRLIAGFGVGFVSAILILYMSEIAPRKVRGAIVSGYQFCVTVGLMLASCVDYGTENRTDSGSYRIPIGLQLLWAIILAVGLFLLPESPRYYVRKGDVSSAAKVLARVRDQDVESDYVKEELAEIVANNEYEMSLIPQGGYFATWFNCFRGSIWSPNSNLRRTILGTSLQMMQQWTGVNFVFYFGTTFFTNLGTISDPFLISMITTIVNVFSTPISFYTMEKIGRRPLLLWGALGMVICQFIVAIAGVVDGSNNKTVSAQIAFICIYIFFFASTWGPGAWVVIGEIYPLPIRCRSVPVVSLSPLPPTGSGTASLLSSPPTWSTRTRATSSPRCSSSGAPSARALLSTPTS
;
A
#
# COMPACT_ATOMS: atom_id res chain seq x y z
N MET A 1 44.12 7.50 37.93
CA MET A 1 43.32 6.36 38.44
C MET A 1 41.86 6.82 38.42
N ALA A 2 40.97 6.40 37.55
CA ALA A 2 40.99 5.31 36.58
C ALA A 2 40.21 5.74 35.33
N ASP A 3 40.89 5.72 34.18
CA ASP A 3 40.26 5.48 32.88
C ASP A 3 39.85 4.00 32.83
N GLY A 4 38.68 3.70 32.27
CA GLY A 4 38.33 2.33 31.92
C GLY A 4 36.89 1.92 32.21
N VAL A 5 35.90 2.59 31.61
CA VAL A 5 34.66 1.89 31.26
C VAL A 5 34.79 1.47 29.81
N VAL A 6 35.33 0.26 29.63
CA VAL A 6 35.39 -0.45 28.37
C VAL A 6 33.98 -0.47 27.79
N ALA A 7 33.80 0.22 26.66
CA ALA A 7 32.63 0.06 25.80
C ALA A 7 32.62 -1.41 25.35
N GLY A 8 31.87 -2.24 26.07
CA GLY A 8 31.69 -3.64 25.74
C GLY A 8 31.17 -3.73 24.31
N THR A 9 31.97 -4.35 23.45
CA THR A 9 31.56 -4.88 22.15
C THR A 9 30.34 -5.76 22.40
N ARG A 10 29.14 -5.20 22.23
CA ARG A 10 27.86 -5.87 22.47
C ARG A 10 27.78 -7.10 21.55
N VAL A 11 27.96 -8.28 22.12
CA VAL A 11 27.98 -9.53 21.36
C VAL A 11 26.54 -10.01 21.23
N GLU A 12 25.86 -9.65 20.15
CA GLU A 12 24.56 -10.23 19.83
C GLU A 12 24.72 -11.71 19.44
N ALA A 13 23.74 -12.55 19.82
CA ALA A 13 23.72 -13.96 19.46
C ALA A 13 23.90 -14.17 17.94
N PRO A 14 24.66 -15.20 17.51
CA PRO A 14 24.81 -15.51 16.10
C PRO A 14 23.44 -15.85 15.48
N VAL A 15 23.18 -15.31 14.28
CA VAL A 15 21.92 -15.57 13.59
C VAL A 15 21.95 -17.01 13.07
N THR A 16 21.13 -17.88 13.67
CA THR A 16 21.05 -19.28 13.27
C THR A 16 20.15 -19.47 12.05
N TRP A 17 20.37 -20.56 11.33
CA TRP A 17 19.58 -20.93 10.14
C TRP A 17 18.07 -21.03 10.46
N LYS A 18 17.71 -21.52 11.64
CA LYS A 18 16.32 -21.55 12.11
C LYS A 18 15.71 -20.14 12.20
N THR A 19 16.46 -19.16 12.73
CA THR A 19 16.01 -17.77 12.78
C THR A 19 15.79 -17.20 11.38
N TYR A 20 16.68 -17.49 10.43
CA TYR A 20 16.48 -17.10 9.03
C TYR A 20 15.23 -17.72 8.42
N LEU A 21 14.99 -19.02 8.62
CA LEU A 21 13.78 -19.70 8.13
C LEU A 21 12.50 -19.13 8.74
N MET A 22 12.48 -18.87 10.05
CA MET A 22 11.34 -18.25 10.72
C MET A 22 11.06 -16.85 10.18
N CYS A 23 12.11 -16.07 9.91
CA CYS A 23 11.97 -14.73 9.35
C CYS A 23 11.57 -14.74 7.87
N ALA A 24 12.08 -15.69 7.08
CA ALA A 24 11.70 -15.89 5.69
C ALA A 24 10.23 -16.33 5.58
N PHE A 25 9.78 -17.22 6.48
CA PHE A 25 8.37 -17.59 6.56
C PHE A 25 7.51 -16.40 7.00
N ALA A 26 7.97 -15.59 7.95
CA ALA A 26 7.22 -14.38 8.30
C ALA A 26 7.07 -13.46 7.09
N ALA A 27 8.16 -13.24 6.32
CA ALA A 27 8.14 -12.46 5.08
C ALA A 27 7.13 -12.98 4.04
N PHE A 28 6.80 -14.28 4.04
CA PHE A 28 5.77 -14.88 3.19
C PHE A 28 4.39 -14.20 3.32
N GLY A 29 4.06 -13.62 4.49
CA GLY A 29 2.83 -12.84 4.62
C GLY A 29 2.78 -11.60 3.70
N GLY A 30 3.92 -11.20 3.12
CA GLY A 30 3.96 -10.24 2.02
C GLY A 30 3.32 -10.78 0.75
N ILE A 31 3.53 -12.05 0.40
CA ILE A 31 2.88 -12.68 -0.77
C ILE A 31 1.37 -12.65 -0.62
N PHE A 32 0.86 -12.94 0.59
CA PHE A 32 -0.57 -12.84 0.90
C PHE A 32 -1.13 -11.44 0.58
N PHE A 33 -0.46 -10.38 1.06
CA PHE A 33 -0.89 -9.00 0.83
C PHE A 33 -0.76 -8.58 -0.64
N GLY A 34 0.35 -8.96 -1.28
CA GLY A 34 0.60 -8.68 -2.69
C GLY A 34 -0.40 -9.36 -3.61
N TYR A 35 -0.73 -10.62 -3.33
CA TYR A 35 -1.69 -11.36 -4.13
C TYR A 35 -3.07 -10.70 -4.09
N ASP A 36 -3.59 -10.35 -2.89
CA ASP A 36 -4.88 -9.66 -2.73
C ASP A 36 -4.93 -8.29 -3.46
N SER A 37 -3.80 -7.59 -3.52
CA SER A 37 -3.70 -6.33 -4.26
C SER A 37 -3.67 -6.53 -5.78
N GLY A 38 -3.11 -7.64 -6.26
CA GLY A 38 -2.83 -7.86 -7.69
C GLY A 38 -3.99 -8.41 -8.49
N TYR A 39 -4.74 -9.37 -7.95
CA TYR A 39 -5.73 -10.14 -8.74
C TYR A 39 -6.90 -9.28 -9.23
N ILE A 40 -7.25 -8.23 -8.48
CA ILE A 40 -8.46 -7.44 -8.77
C ILE A 40 -8.33 -6.73 -10.13
N ASN A 41 -7.12 -6.37 -10.51
CA ASN A 41 -6.83 -5.69 -11.77
C ASN A 41 -7.12 -6.56 -12.99
N GLY A 42 -6.70 -7.83 -12.96
CA GLY A 42 -7.02 -8.78 -14.03
C GLY A 42 -8.50 -9.16 -14.01
N VAL A 43 -9.04 -9.51 -12.84
CA VAL A 43 -10.45 -9.90 -12.71
C VAL A 43 -11.41 -8.82 -13.23
N MET A 44 -11.16 -7.53 -12.96
CA MET A 44 -12.00 -6.43 -13.45
C MET A 44 -11.94 -6.21 -14.97
N ALA A 45 -10.96 -6.81 -15.65
CA ALA A 45 -10.78 -6.73 -17.10
C ALA A 45 -11.23 -8.02 -17.82
N MET A 46 -11.60 -9.08 -17.09
CA MET A 46 -12.05 -10.35 -17.70
C MET A 46 -13.44 -10.22 -18.31
N ASP A 47 -13.62 -10.76 -19.51
CA ASP A 47 -14.87 -10.67 -20.27
C ASP A 47 -16.05 -11.30 -19.51
N TYR A 48 -15.88 -12.49 -18.94
CA TYR A 48 -16.93 -13.18 -18.20
C TYR A 48 -17.36 -12.40 -16.94
N PHE A 49 -16.41 -11.78 -16.24
CA PHE A 49 -16.70 -10.97 -15.05
C PHE A 49 -17.49 -9.72 -15.41
N ILE A 50 -17.16 -9.06 -16.53
CA ILE A 50 -17.93 -7.92 -17.04
C ILE A 50 -19.35 -8.35 -17.39
N HIS A 51 -19.51 -9.49 -18.08
CA HIS A 51 -20.82 -10.02 -18.46
C HIS A 51 -21.70 -10.35 -17.24
N GLU A 52 -21.19 -11.12 -16.28
CA GLU A 52 -21.95 -11.55 -15.09
C GLU A 52 -22.36 -10.36 -14.21
N PHE A 53 -21.46 -9.39 -13.98
CA PHE A 53 -21.69 -8.29 -13.03
C PHE A 53 -22.34 -7.04 -13.64
N SER A 54 -22.38 -6.92 -14.97
CA SER A 54 -23.01 -5.78 -15.66
C SER A 54 -24.11 -6.15 -16.64
N GLY A 55 -24.29 -7.44 -16.94
CA GLY A 55 -25.24 -7.92 -17.95
C GLY A 55 -24.87 -7.54 -19.38
N LYS A 56 -23.67 -6.98 -19.61
CA LYS A 56 -23.22 -6.54 -20.93
C LYS A 56 -22.66 -7.71 -21.73
N VAL A 57 -23.06 -7.82 -23.00
CA VAL A 57 -22.56 -8.85 -23.92
C VAL A 57 -21.51 -8.23 -24.85
N LYS A 58 -20.28 -8.77 -24.84
CA LYS A 58 -19.16 -8.26 -25.65
C LYS A 58 -19.49 -8.14 -27.14
N ALA A 59 -20.19 -9.15 -27.69
CA ALA A 59 -20.59 -9.18 -29.09
C ALA A 59 -21.49 -8.00 -29.51
N GLU A 60 -22.29 -7.44 -28.60
CA GLU A 60 -23.15 -6.28 -28.90
C GLU A 60 -22.34 -4.98 -28.98
N TYR A 61 -21.27 -4.87 -28.18
CA TYR A 61 -20.38 -3.71 -28.18
C TYR A 61 -19.33 -3.77 -29.28
N GLU A 62 -18.88 -4.97 -29.67
CA GLU A 62 -18.06 -5.19 -30.87
C GLU A 62 -18.83 -4.87 -32.15
N ALA A 63 -20.10 -5.26 -32.25
CA ALA A 63 -20.95 -4.92 -33.38
C ALA A 63 -21.27 -3.40 -33.49
N ALA A 64 -21.16 -2.67 -32.38
CA ALA A 64 -21.43 -1.24 -32.31
C ALA A 64 -20.16 -0.35 -32.36
N ASP A 65 -18.98 -0.94 -32.63
CA ASP A 65 -17.66 -0.27 -32.60
C ASP A 65 -17.43 0.56 -31.33
N ASN A 66 -17.97 0.09 -30.20
CA ASN A 66 -18.00 0.78 -28.91
C ASN A 66 -17.44 -0.11 -27.80
N LEU A 67 -16.30 -0.77 -28.06
CA LEU A 67 -15.58 -1.58 -27.08
C LEU A 67 -15.18 -0.80 -25.82
N SER A 68 -14.99 0.53 -25.92
CA SER A 68 -14.75 1.42 -24.77
C SER A 68 -15.91 1.46 -23.76
N GLY A 69 -17.12 1.06 -24.19
CA GLY A 69 -18.32 0.91 -23.35
C GLY A 69 -18.44 -0.45 -22.66
N TYR A 70 -17.66 -1.46 -23.08
CA TYR A 70 -17.61 -2.81 -22.51
C TYR A 70 -16.75 -2.86 -21.23
N VAL A 71 -17.12 -2.01 -20.28
CA VAL A 71 -16.40 -1.84 -19.03
C VAL A 71 -17.42 -1.77 -17.90
N ILE A 72 -17.09 -2.35 -16.74
CA ILE A 72 -17.89 -2.16 -15.52
C ILE A 72 -17.96 -0.65 -15.22
N SER A 73 -19.14 -0.18 -14.80
CA SER A 73 -19.35 1.21 -14.41
C SER A 73 -18.25 1.70 -13.46
N SER A 74 -17.71 2.90 -13.73
CA SER A 74 -16.63 3.50 -12.94
C SER A 74 -16.98 3.60 -11.45
N SER A 75 -18.26 3.82 -11.11
CA SER A 75 -18.73 3.84 -9.73
C SER A 75 -18.63 2.46 -9.06
N ASN A 76 -18.97 1.39 -9.78
CA ASN A 76 -18.86 0.02 -9.25
C ASN A 76 -17.39 -0.43 -9.17
N LYS A 77 -16.56 -0.12 -10.17
CA LYS A 77 -15.11 -0.42 -10.12
C LYS A 77 -14.44 0.26 -8.93
N SER A 78 -14.68 1.56 -8.76
CA SER A 78 -14.11 2.32 -7.65
C SER A 78 -14.63 1.83 -6.30
N LEU A 79 -15.92 1.48 -6.18
CA LEU A 79 -16.48 0.90 -4.96
C LEU A 79 -15.83 -0.45 -4.61
N ILE A 80 -15.74 -1.37 -5.57
CA ILE A 80 -15.12 -2.69 -5.39
C ILE A 80 -13.66 -2.54 -4.92
N THR A 81 -12.87 -1.67 -5.56
CA THR A 81 -11.48 -1.49 -5.19
C THR A 81 -11.30 -0.78 -3.84
N SER A 82 -12.04 0.31 -3.60
CA SER A 82 -11.85 1.17 -2.42
C SER A 82 -12.44 0.61 -1.12
N ILE A 83 -13.49 -0.21 -1.19
CA ILE A 83 -14.14 -0.76 0.02
C ILE A 83 -13.19 -1.69 0.80
N LEU A 84 -12.26 -2.35 0.11
CA LEU A 84 -11.21 -3.14 0.74
C LEU A 84 -10.36 -2.24 1.64
N SER A 85 -9.89 -1.09 1.13
CA SER A 85 -9.08 -0.14 1.90
C SER A 85 -9.82 0.40 3.13
N ALA A 86 -11.13 0.63 3.02
CA ALA A 86 -11.96 1.01 4.16
C ALA A 86 -12.02 -0.11 5.21
N GLY A 87 -12.17 -1.37 4.80
CA GLY A 87 -12.10 -2.53 5.70
C GLY A 87 -10.73 -2.64 6.38
N THR A 88 -9.64 -2.49 5.61
CA THR A 88 -8.25 -2.54 6.12
C THR A 88 -7.99 -1.44 7.14
N PHE A 89 -8.55 -0.25 6.95
CA PHE A 89 -8.46 0.87 7.88
C PHE A 89 -9.04 0.52 9.26
N PHE A 90 -10.30 0.09 9.32
CA PHE A 90 -10.94 -0.27 10.58
C PHE A 90 -10.30 -1.53 11.19
N GLY A 91 -9.91 -2.48 10.33
CA GLY A 91 -9.18 -3.68 10.73
C GLY A 91 -7.87 -3.35 11.43
N ALA A 92 -7.03 -2.49 10.85
CA ALA A 92 -5.72 -2.14 11.41
C ALA A 92 -5.82 -1.42 12.78
N ILE A 93 -6.84 -0.59 12.98
CA ILE A 93 -7.08 0.10 14.26
C ILE A 93 -7.42 -0.92 15.35
N ILE A 94 -8.39 -1.81 15.08
CA ILE A 94 -8.84 -2.82 16.04
C ILE A 94 -7.74 -3.84 16.33
N ALA A 95 -6.95 -4.20 15.31
CA ALA A 95 -5.92 -5.21 15.42
C ALA A 95 -4.82 -4.83 16.41
N GLY A 96 -4.48 -3.54 16.53
CA GLY A 96 -3.48 -3.07 17.50
C GLY A 96 -3.88 -3.40 18.94
N ASP A 97 -5.13 -3.12 19.30
CA ASP A 97 -5.67 -3.40 20.64
C ASP A 97 -5.82 -4.91 20.88
N LEU A 98 -6.29 -5.65 19.87
CA LEU A 98 -6.42 -7.11 19.96
C LEU A 98 -5.06 -7.82 20.11
N ALA A 99 -4.06 -7.40 19.34
CA ALA A 99 -2.70 -7.93 19.44
C ALA A 99 -2.08 -7.67 20.81
N ASP A 100 -2.54 -6.60 21.47
CA ASP A 100 -2.09 -6.22 22.77
C ASP A 100 -2.68 -7.10 23.89
N TRP A 101 -3.95 -7.52 23.76
CA TRP A 101 -4.65 -8.38 24.71
C TRP A 101 -4.43 -9.88 24.48
N PHE A 102 -4.60 -10.34 23.25
CA PHE A 102 -4.61 -11.77 22.90
C PHE A 102 -3.27 -12.29 22.41
N GLY A 103 -2.36 -11.41 21.97
CA GLY A 103 -1.07 -11.79 21.40
C GLY A 103 -1.03 -11.54 19.91
N ARG A 104 0.19 -11.41 19.36
CA ARG A 104 0.40 -11.03 17.97
C ARG A 104 0.02 -12.21 17.06
N ARG A 105 0.46 -13.42 17.38
CA ARG A 105 0.18 -14.63 16.59
C ARG A 105 -1.32 -14.92 16.51
N THR A 106 -2.02 -14.94 17.64
CA THR A 106 -3.46 -15.23 17.69
C THR A 106 -4.28 -14.20 16.90
N THR A 107 -3.86 -12.94 16.94
CA THR A 107 -4.52 -11.86 16.19
C THR A 107 -4.36 -12.04 14.68
N ILE A 108 -3.16 -12.42 14.21
CA ILE A 108 -2.92 -12.68 12.79
C ILE A 108 -3.74 -13.89 12.31
N ILE A 109 -3.77 -14.99 13.07
CA ILE A 109 -4.55 -16.19 12.73
C ILE A 109 -6.05 -15.87 12.66
N SER A 110 -6.56 -15.06 13.60
CA SER A 110 -7.95 -14.59 13.59
C SER A 110 -8.23 -13.73 12.36
N GLY A 111 -7.30 -12.85 11.99
CA GLY A 111 -7.36 -12.05 10.75
C GLY A 111 -7.42 -12.92 9.49
N CYS A 112 -6.61 -13.99 9.41
CA CYS A 112 -6.70 -14.97 8.32
C CYS A 112 -8.08 -15.65 8.28
N GLY A 113 -8.67 -15.97 9.43
CA GLY A 113 -10.03 -16.51 9.52
C GLY A 113 -11.09 -15.57 8.93
N ILE A 114 -11.08 -14.30 9.34
CA ILE A 114 -11.98 -13.26 8.83
C ILE A 114 -11.78 -13.09 7.32
N PHE A 115 -10.51 -13.06 6.88
CA PHE A 115 -10.18 -12.97 5.46
C PHE A 115 -10.74 -14.13 4.65
N MET A 116 -10.59 -15.37 5.13
CA MET A 116 -11.14 -16.55 4.45
C MET A 116 -12.66 -16.49 4.28
N VAL A 117 -13.39 -15.99 5.28
CA VAL A 117 -14.84 -15.76 5.16
C VAL A 117 -15.14 -14.71 4.09
N GLY A 118 -14.41 -13.60 4.09
CA GLY A 118 -14.54 -12.55 3.07
C GLY A 118 -14.29 -13.07 1.65
N VAL A 119 -13.24 -13.87 1.46
CA VAL A 119 -12.91 -14.48 0.16
C VAL A 119 -13.96 -15.51 -0.24
N ALA A 120 -14.45 -16.35 0.67
CA ALA A 120 -15.53 -17.31 0.37
C ALA A 120 -16.79 -16.60 -0.14
N LEU A 121 -17.16 -15.46 0.46
CA LEU A 121 -18.26 -14.63 -0.01
C LEU A 121 -17.99 -14.02 -1.39
N GLN A 122 -16.75 -13.59 -1.67
CA GLN A 122 -16.36 -13.09 -2.99
C GLN A 122 -16.39 -14.19 -4.05
N THR A 123 -15.90 -15.39 -3.76
CA THR A 123 -15.94 -16.53 -4.70
C THR A 123 -17.37 -16.98 -4.99
N ALA A 124 -18.24 -16.96 -3.97
CA ALA A 124 -19.66 -17.28 -4.13
C ALA A 124 -20.48 -16.15 -4.78
N SER A 125 -19.90 -14.96 -4.97
CA SER A 125 -20.64 -13.80 -5.46
C SER A 125 -20.99 -13.91 -6.95
N THR A 126 -22.26 -13.63 -7.23
CA THR A 126 -22.83 -13.39 -8.57
C THR A 126 -23.42 -11.98 -8.68
N THR A 127 -23.36 -11.19 -7.61
CA THR A 127 -23.86 -9.82 -7.56
C THR A 127 -22.81 -8.88 -6.99
N VAL A 128 -22.80 -7.63 -7.47
CA VAL A 128 -21.86 -6.58 -7.00
C VAL A 128 -21.99 -6.37 -5.49
N ALA A 129 -23.21 -6.43 -4.93
CA ALA A 129 -23.44 -6.24 -3.51
C ALA A 129 -22.73 -7.29 -2.64
N LEU A 130 -22.85 -8.58 -3.00
CA LEU A 130 -22.20 -9.65 -2.25
C LEU A 130 -20.67 -9.57 -2.38
N LEU A 131 -20.16 -9.21 -3.56
CA LEU A 131 -18.73 -8.98 -3.78
C LEU A 131 -18.21 -7.84 -2.91
N VAL A 132 -18.93 -6.71 -2.83
CA VAL A 132 -18.56 -5.55 -2.00
C VAL A 132 -18.55 -5.89 -0.51
N VAL A 133 -19.55 -6.63 -0.02
CA VAL A 133 -19.59 -7.09 1.38
C VAL A 133 -18.43 -8.05 1.66
N GLY A 134 -18.18 -9.01 0.75
CA GLY A 134 -17.05 -9.93 0.86
C GLY A 134 -15.70 -9.21 0.88
N ARG A 135 -15.52 -8.17 0.07
CA ARG A 135 -14.31 -7.33 0.08
C ARG A 135 -14.17 -6.50 1.35
N LEU A 136 -15.26 -5.97 1.90
CA LEU A 136 -15.21 -5.26 3.17
C LEU A 136 -14.71 -6.19 4.30
N ILE A 137 -15.28 -7.39 4.39
CA ILE A 137 -14.89 -8.41 5.37
C ILE A 137 -13.45 -8.88 5.14
N ALA A 138 -13.06 -9.14 3.89
CA ALA A 138 -11.68 -9.46 3.56
C ALA A 138 -10.73 -8.32 3.97
N GLY A 139 -11.12 -7.07 3.75
CA GLY A 139 -10.36 -5.88 4.17
C GLY A 139 -10.09 -5.86 5.68
N PHE A 140 -11.09 -6.18 6.52
CA PHE A 140 -10.86 -6.32 7.96
C PHE A 140 -9.77 -7.35 8.27
N GLY A 141 -9.81 -8.51 7.62
CA GLY A 141 -8.78 -9.55 7.77
C GLY A 141 -7.39 -9.09 7.29
N VAL A 142 -7.31 -8.43 6.13
CA VAL A 142 -6.06 -7.87 5.61
C VAL A 142 -5.48 -6.84 6.58
N GLY A 143 -6.30 -5.95 7.15
CA GLY A 143 -5.85 -4.94 8.11
C GLY A 143 -5.27 -5.55 9.38
N PHE A 144 -5.86 -6.65 9.87
CA PHE A 144 -5.33 -7.41 11.01
C PHE A 144 -3.95 -8.00 10.70
N VAL A 145 -3.83 -8.64 9.54
CA VAL A 145 -2.58 -9.26 9.13
C VAL A 145 -1.51 -8.20 8.87
N SER A 146 -1.77 -7.17 8.06
CA SER A 146 -0.75 -6.21 7.63
C SER A 146 -0.16 -5.38 8.77
N ALA A 147 -0.99 -4.96 9.74
CA ALA A 147 -0.52 -4.16 10.87
C ALA A 147 0.31 -4.99 11.85
N ILE A 148 -0.15 -6.20 12.18
CA ILE A 148 0.43 -7.01 13.25
C ILE A 148 1.59 -7.88 12.75
N LEU A 149 1.56 -8.32 11.50
CA LEU A 149 2.63 -9.14 10.92
C LEU A 149 3.97 -8.37 10.85
N ILE A 150 3.95 -7.09 10.47
CA ILE A 150 5.17 -6.26 10.45
C ILE A 150 5.72 -6.07 11.87
N LEU A 151 4.83 -5.84 12.85
CA LEU A 151 5.23 -5.74 14.25
C LEU A 151 5.85 -7.04 14.73
N TYR A 152 5.16 -8.16 14.52
CA TYR A 152 5.61 -9.50 14.87
C TYR A 152 6.99 -9.84 14.28
N MET A 153 7.20 -9.55 12.98
CA MET A 153 8.51 -9.70 12.35
C MET A 153 9.58 -8.86 13.01
N SER A 154 9.27 -7.59 13.30
CA SER A 154 10.24 -6.72 13.96
C SER A 154 10.58 -7.24 15.36
N GLU A 155 9.62 -7.76 16.12
CA GLU A 155 9.82 -8.24 17.50
C GLU A 155 10.64 -9.53 17.58
N ILE A 156 10.60 -10.39 16.55
CA ILE A 156 11.33 -11.67 16.51
C ILE A 156 12.68 -11.54 15.80
N ALA A 157 12.78 -10.63 14.82
CA ALA A 157 13.99 -10.42 14.06
C ALA A 157 15.19 -9.99 14.94
N PRO A 158 16.37 -10.60 14.76
CA PRO A 158 17.61 -10.08 15.34
C PRO A 158 17.90 -8.67 14.84
N ARG A 159 18.51 -7.84 15.68
CA ARG A 159 18.78 -6.42 15.38
C ARG A 159 19.58 -6.22 14.11
N LYS A 160 20.65 -7.00 13.91
CA LYS A 160 21.51 -6.97 12.71
C LYS A 160 20.75 -7.17 11.39
N VAL A 161 19.70 -8.00 11.37
CA VAL A 161 19.00 -8.39 10.13
C VAL A 161 17.57 -7.88 10.04
N ARG A 162 17.08 -7.14 11.06
CA ARG A 162 15.71 -6.62 11.11
C ARG A 162 15.36 -5.80 9.87
N GLY A 163 16.26 -4.93 9.42
CA GLY A 163 16.06 -4.13 8.20
C GLY A 163 15.91 -5.01 6.96
N ALA A 164 16.77 -6.01 6.80
CA ALA A 164 16.72 -6.96 5.69
C ALA A 164 15.42 -7.79 5.68
N ILE A 165 14.88 -8.14 6.85
CA ILE A 165 13.63 -8.90 6.96
C ILE A 165 12.41 -8.05 6.56
N VAL A 166 12.34 -6.79 7.02
CA VAL A 166 11.28 -5.86 6.61
C VAL A 166 11.33 -5.59 5.10
N SER A 167 12.54 -5.44 4.57
CA SER A 167 12.79 -5.37 3.13
C SER A 167 12.34 -6.65 2.39
N GLY A 168 12.62 -7.82 2.96
CA GLY A 168 12.18 -9.11 2.43
C GLY A 168 10.65 -9.26 2.38
N TYR A 169 9.93 -8.70 3.35
CA TYR A 169 8.46 -8.62 3.31
C TYR A 169 7.99 -7.83 2.08
N GLN A 170 8.56 -6.66 1.80
CA GLN A 170 8.21 -5.87 0.61
C GLN A 170 8.52 -6.61 -0.69
N PHE A 171 9.63 -7.35 -0.75
CA PHE A 171 9.94 -8.21 -1.89
C PHE A 171 8.91 -9.33 -2.06
N CYS A 172 8.47 -9.95 -0.96
CA CYS A 172 7.40 -10.94 -0.99
C CYS A 172 6.07 -10.33 -1.48
N VAL A 173 5.77 -9.06 -1.14
CA VAL A 173 4.61 -8.33 -1.69
C VAL A 173 4.69 -8.23 -3.22
N THR A 174 5.85 -7.85 -3.78
CA THR A 174 5.96 -7.74 -5.24
C THR A 174 5.86 -9.11 -5.92
N VAL A 175 6.41 -10.17 -5.31
CA VAL A 175 6.24 -11.55 -5.78
C VAL A 175 4.77 -11.97 -5.77
N GLY A 176 4.01 -11.65 -4.70
CA GLY A 176 2.57 -11.93 -4.65
C GLY A 176 1.78 -11.24 -5.75
N LEU A 177 2.14 -9.98 -6.05
CA LEU A 177 1.54 -9.20 -7.14
C LEU A 177 1.78 -9.83 -8.51
N MET A 178 3.01 -10.32 -8.74
CA MET A 178 3.38 -11.06 -9.96
C MET A 178 2.61 -12.38 -10.05
N LEU A 179 2.54 -13.17 -8.98
CA LEU A 179 1.78 -14.42 -8.96
C LEU A 179 0.31 -14.20 -9.30
N ALA A 180 -0.31 -13.15 -8.76
CA ALA A 180 -1.69 -12.78 -9.10
C ALA A 180 -1.82 -12.43 -10.60
N SER A 181 -0.91 -11.62 -11.14
CA SER A 181 -0.93 -11.29 -12.58
C SER A 181 -0.72 -12.52 -13.48
N CYS A 182 0.12 -13.48 -13.08
CA CYS A 182 0.30 -14.74 -13.80
C CYS A 182 -0.96 -15.61 -13.78
N VAL A 183 -1.66 -15.66 -12.65
CA VAL A 183 -2.93 -16.39 -12.52
C VAL A 183 -4.01 -15.71 -13.37
N ASP A 184 -4.10 -14.39 -13.33
CA ASP A 184 -5.05 -13.63 -14.15
C ASP A 184 -4.81 -13.86 -15.64
N TYR A 185 -3.55 -13.79 -16.11
CA TYR A 185 -3.18 -14.11 -17.49
C TYR A 185 -3.54 -15.57 -17.85
N GLY A 186 -3.33 -16.53 -16.94
CA GLY A 186 -3.72 -17.92 -17.16
C GLY A 186 -5.23 -18.19 -17.16
N THR A 187 -6.03 -17.25 -16.65
CA THR A 187 -7.49 -17.40 -16.50
C THR A 187 -8.30 -16.45 -17.39
N GLU A 188 -7.65 -15.51 -18.08
CA GLU A 188 -8.31 -14.50 -18.93
C GLU A 188 -9.15 -15.12 -20.06
N ASN A 189 -8.63 -16.17 -20.71
CA ASN A 189 -9.24 -16.80 -21.89
C ASN A 189 -10.37 -17.76 -21.55
N ARG A 190 -10.72 -17.86 -20.26
CA ARG A 190 -11.75 -18.75 -19.77
C ARG A 190 -13.13 -18.12 -19.92
N THR A 191 -14.04 -18.83 -20.57
CA THR A 191 -15.42 -18.41 -20.77
C THR A 191 -16.37 -18.94 -19.69
N ASP A 192 -15.85 -19.64 -18.68
CA ASP A 192 -16.60 -20.14 -17.54
C ASP A 192 -16.42 -19.26 -16.28
N SER A 193 -17.28 -19.47 -15.29
CA SER A 193 -17.19 -18.79 -13.98
C SER A 193 -15.83 -18.97 -13.27
N GLY A 194 -15.04 -19.96 -13.68
CA GLY A 194 -13.66 -20.15 -13.23
C GLY A 194 -12.73 -18.96 -13.53
N SER A 195 -13.02 -18.15 -14.55
CA SER A 195 -12.25 -16.95 -14.92
C SER A 195 -11.95 -16.05 -13.71
N TYR A 196 -12.98 -15.60 -12.99
CA TYR A 196 -12.81 -14.74 -11.82
C TYR A 196 -12.75 -15.52 -10.49
N ARG A 197 -13.40 -16.69 -10.41
CA ARG A 197 -13.45 -17.48 -9.17
C ARG A 197 -12.12 -18.15 -8.83
N ILE A 198 -11.31 -18.55 -9.82
CA ILE A 198 -10.00 -19.16 -9.57
C ILE A 198 -9.02 -18.13 -8.97
N PRO A 199 -8.80 -16.95 -9.59
CA PRO A 199 -7.95 -15.91 -9.00
C PRO A 199 -8.41 -15.52 -7.60
N ILE A 200 -9.72 -15.39 -7.36
CA ILE A 200 -10.27 -15.05 -6.04
C ILE A 200 -10.04 -16.19 -5.05
N GLY A 201 -10.42 -17.41 -5.40
CA GLY A 201 -10.34 -18.58 -4.52
C GLY A 201 -8.91 -18.94 -4.11
N LEU A 202 -7.92 -18.69 -4.98
CA LEU A 202 -6.50 -18.89 -4.66
C LEU A 202 -6.01 -18.02 -3.49
N GLN A 203 -6.70 -16.93 -3.14
CA GLN A 203 -6.40 -16.17 -1.91
C GLN A 203 -6.55 -17.02 -0.64
N LEU A 204 -7.50 -17.97 -0.63
CA LEU A 204 -7.69 -18.88 0.49
C LEU A 204 -6.44 -19.73 0.74
N LEU A 205 -5.78 -20.17 -0.33
CA LEU A 205 -4.54 -20.95 -0.23
C LEU A 205 -3.46 -20.15 0.51
N TRP A 206 -3.24 -18.90 0.12
CA TRP A 206 -2.25 -18.03 0.78
C TRP A 206 -2.61 -17.75 2.24
N ALA A 207 -3.90 -17.55 2.55
CA ALA A 207 -4.38 -17.36 3.92
C ALA A 207 -4.15 -18.60 4.80
N ILE A 208 -4.41 -19.80 4.26
CA ILE A 208 -4.20 -21.08 4.97
C ILE A 208 -2.72 -21.31 5.22
N ILE A 209 -1.85 -21.11 4.22
CA ILE A 209 -0.40 -21.27 4.38
C ILE A 209 0.10 -20.34 5.49
N LEU A 210 -0.33 -19.07 5.47
CA LEU A 210 0.05 -18.09 6.49
C LEU A 210 -0.44 -18.50 7.89
N ALA A 211 -1.72 -18.88 8.02
CA ALA A 211 -2.32 -19.28 9.30
C ALA A 211 -1.65 -20.53 9.88
N VAL A 212 -1.40 -21.56 9.06
CA VAL A 212 -0.78 -22.82 9.48
C VAL A 212 0.68 -22.60 9.87
N GLY A 213 1.46 -21.84 9.10
CA GLY A 213 2.85 -21.63 9.48
C GLY A 213 3.02 -20.67 10.66
N LEU A 214 2.13 -19.69 10.85
CA LEU A 214 2.09 -18.95 12.12
C LEU A 214 1.68 -19.81 13.31
N PHE A 215 0.85 -20.84 13.09
CA PHE A 215 0.50 -21.79 14.15
C PHE A 215 1.72 -22.60 14.64
N LEU A 216 2.71 -22.83 13.76
CA LEU A 216 3.96 -23.51 14.11
C LEU A 216 4.99 -22.57 14.76
N LEU A 217 4.87 -21.27 14.51
CA LEU A 217 5.77 -20.26 15.04
C LEU A 217 5.47 -19.88 16.50
N PRO A 218 6.49 -19.50 17.28
CA PRO A 218 6.30 -19.04 18.65
C PRO A 218 5.67 -17.64 18.70
N GLU A 219 4.94 -17.33 19.77
CA GLU A 219 4.42 -15.98 20.02
C GLU A 219 5.56 -14.98 20.30
N SER A 220 5.33 -13.68 20.17
CA SER A 220 6.35 -12.67 20.43
C SER A 220 6.86 -12.68 21.88
N PRO A 221 8.19 -12.63 22.14
CA PRO A 221 8.74 -12.53 23.49
C PRO A 221 8.20 -11.31 24.26
N ARG A 222 7.95 -10.19 23.56
CA ARG A 222 7.45 -8.95 24.17
C ARG A 222 6.06 -9.09 24.75
N TYR A 223 5.22 -9.90 24.12
CA TYR A 223 3.87 -10.15 24.62
C TYR A 223 3.90 -10.81 26.01
N TYR A 224 4.79 -11.78 26.22
CA TYR A 224 4.96 -12.43 27.53
C TYR A 224 5.53 -11.48 28.58
N VAL A 225 6.53 -10.66 28.22
CA VAL A 225 7.08 -9.64 29.13
C VAL A 225 6.00 -8.66 29.57
N ARG A 226 5.14 -8.21 28.66
CA ARG A 226 4.07 -7.27 29.02
C ARG A 226 2.95 -7.92 29.85
N LYS A 227 2.75 -9.22 29.74
CA LYS A 227 1.90 -10.00 30.67
C LYS A 227 2.54 -10.25 32.04
N GLY A 228 3.81 -9.87 32.22
CA GLY A 228 4.58 -10.13 33.44
C GLY A 228 5.20 -11.52 33.51
N ASP A 229 5.07 -12.36 32.46
CA ASP A 229 5.67 -13.69 32.41
C ASP A 229 7.05 -13.66 31.75
N VAL A 230 8.04 -13.21 32.52
CA VAL A 230 9.44 -13.12 32.09
C VAL A 230 10.03 -14.52 31.79
N SER A 231 9.53 -15.56 32.47
CA SER A 231 10.02 -16.94 32.31
C SER A 231 9.66 -17.53 30.95
N SER A 232 8.43 -17.33 30.49
CA SER A 232 8.01 -17.76 29.15
C SER A 232 8.66 -16.92 28.06
N ALA A 233 8.86 -15.62 28.31
CA ALA A 233 9.61 -14.75 27.41
C ALA A 233 11.04 -15.26 27.17
N ALA A 234 11.74 -15.70 28.24
CA ALA A 234 13.07 -16.28 28.14
C ALA A 234 13.08 -17.56 27.28
N LYS A 235 12.13 -18.47 27.50
CA LYS A 235 12.01 -19.72 26.73
C LYS A 235 11.74 -19.48 25.25
N VAL A 236 10.88 -18.52 24.94
CA VAL A 236 10.56 -18.15 23.56
C VAL A 236 11.79 -17.51 22.90
N LEU A 237 12.48 -16.61 23.60
CA LEU A 237 13.67 -15.95 23.08
C LEU A 237 14.80 -16.94 22.83
N ALA A 238 15.02 -17.88 23.75
CA ALA A 238 15.93 -19.02 23.60
C ALA A 238 15.61 -19.85 22.35
N ARG A 239 14.33 -20.18 22.12
CA ARG A 239 13.88 -20.91 20.92
C ARG A 239 14.09 -20.11 19.63
N VAL A 240 13.84 -18.80 19.66
CA VAL A 240 14.00 -17.92 18.49
C VAL A 240 15.47 -17.72 18.12
N ARG A 241 16.34 -17.62 19.13
CA ARG A 241 17.80 -17.42 18.98
C ARG A 241 18.57 -18.74 18.85
N ASP A 242 17.92 -19.88 19.08
CA ASP A 242 18.53 -21.22 19.14
C ASP A 242 19.72 -21.26 20.11
N GLN A 243 19.50 -20.69 21.30
CA GLN A 243 20.46 -20.59 22.40
C GLN A 243 19.84 -21.19 23.67
N ASP A 244 20.68 -21.52 24.65
CA ASP A 244 20.19 -21.91 25.99
C ASP A 244 19.46 -20.73 26.64
N VAL A 245 18.41 -21.03 27.42
CA VAL A 245 17.66 -20.06 28.22
C VAL A 245 18.57 -19.32 29.20
N GLU A 246 19.60 -20.00 29.70
CA GLU A 246 20.55 -19.45 30.68
C GLU A 246 21.73 -18.71 30.04
N SER A 247 21.82 -18.67 28.71
CA SER A 247 22.89 -17.98 27.98
C SER A 247 22.87 -16.47 28.26
N ASP A 248 24.06 -15.88 28.43
CA ASP A 248 24.21 -14.43 28.68
C ASP A 248 23.55 -13.60 27.57
N TYR A 249 23.55 -14.10 26.32
CA TYR A 249 22.86 -13.45 25.20
C TYR A 249 21.35 -13.31 25.39
N VAL A 250 20.69 -14.36 25.89
CA VAL A 250 19.23 -14.39 26.11
C VAL A 250 18.89 -13.53 27.31
N LYS A 251 19.71 -13.57 28.38
CA LYS A 251 19.53 -12.75 29.57
C LYS A 251 19.69 -11.26 29.29
N GLU A 252 20.72 -10.86 28.55
CA GLU A 252 20.92 -9.46 28.16
C GLU A 252 19.78 -8.94 27.27
N GLU A 253 19.39 -9.71 26.23
CA GLU A 253 18.31 -9.29 25.34
C GLU A 253 16.95 -9.26 26.07
N LEU A 254 16.69 -10.20 26.99
CA LEU A 254 15.49 -10.19 27.83
C LEU A 254 15.48 -9.02 28.80
N ALA A 255 16.59 -8.74 29.49
CA ALA A 255 16.72 -7.59 30.39
C ALA A 255 16.46 -6.28 29.64
N GLU A 256 16.93 -6.18 28.39
CA GLU A 256 16.64 -5.01 27.56
C GLU A 256 15.16 -4.92 27.16
N ILE A 257 14.50 -6.04 26.86
CA ILE A 257 13.05 -6.05 26.58
C ILE A 257 12.26 -5.63 27.83
N VAL A 258 12.64 -6.12 29.01
CA VAL A 258 12.01 -5.75 30.30
C VAL A 258 12.23 -4.27 30.59
N ALA A 259 13.47 -3.77 30.50
CA ALA A 259 13.78 -2.36 30.70
C ALA A 259 13.03 -1.44 29.72
N ASN A 260 12.91 -1.85 28.45
CA ASN A 260 12.09 -1.13 27.48
C ASN A 260 10.61 -1.14 27.86
N ASN A 261 10.07 -2.27 28.32
CA ASN A 261 8.67 -2.35 28.74
C ASN A 261 8.39 -1.52 30.01
N GLU A 262 9.32 -1.48 30.97
CA GLU A 262 9.22 -0.62 32.16
C GLU A 262 9.32 0.87 31.80
N TYR A 263 10.21 1.21 30.87
CA TYR A 263 10.28 2.56 30.30
C TYR A 263 8.99 2.95 29.56
N GLU A 264 8.40 2.01 28.79
CA GLU A 264 7.11 2.20 28.15
C GLU A 264 5.98 2.41 29.16
N MET A 265 5.91 1.59 30.20
CA MET A 265 4.90 1.68 31.26
C MET A 265 5.05 2.93 32.12
N SER A 266 6.26 3.46 32.29
CA SER A 266 6.49 4.72 33.02
C SER A 266 6.20 5.97 32.17
N LEU A 267 6.34 5.88 30.85
CA LEU A 267 5.99 6.97 29.91
C LEU A 267 4.51 7.04 29.54
N ILE A 268 3.77 5.94 29.67
CA ILE A 268 2.32 5.94 29.49
C ILE A 268 1.71 6.36 30.83
N PRO A 269 1.34 7.65 31.04
CA PRO A 269 0.56 8.01 32.21
C PRO A 269 -0.70 7.14 32.23
N GLN A 270 -1.12 6.75 33.44
CA GLN A 270 -2.35 6.04 33.79
C GLN A 270 -3.64 6.80 33.38
N GLY A 271 -3.62 7.56 32.27
CA GLY A 271 -4.75 8.20 31.64
C GLY A 271 -5.23 7.35 30.47
N GLY A 272 -6.52 7.04 30.44
CA GLY A 272 -7.13 6.02 29.58
C GLY A 272 -6.88 6.12 28.07
N TYR A 273 -7.42 5.13 27.35
CA TYR A 273 -7.32 4.87 25.90
C TYR A 273 -7.06 6.10 25.00
N PHE A 274 -7.84 7.16 25.17
CA PHE A 274 -7.74 8.40 24.38
C PHE A 274 -6.54 9.29 24.70
N ALA A 275 -6.08 9.32 25.96
CA ALA A 275 -4.94 10.14 26.38
C ALA A 275 -3.62 9.61 25.80
N THR A 276 -3.49 8.29 25.65
CA THR A 276 -2.31 7.67 25.04
C THR A 276 -2.28 7.87 23.51
N TRP A 277 -3.45 7.91 22.85
CA TRP A 277 -3.56 8.27 21.42
C TRP A 277 -3.15 9.74 21.22
N PHE A 278 -3.59 10.63 22.11
CA PHE A 278 -3.20 12.05 22.10
C PHE A 278 -1.71 12.28 22.43
N ASN A 279 -1.04 11.37 23.15
CA ASN A 279 0.39 11.47 23.39
C ASN A 279 1.24 11.29 22.12
N CYS A 280 0.74 10.60 21.08
CA CYS A 280 1.40 10.55 19.76
C CYS A 280 1.47 11.94 19.10
N PHE A 281 0.55 12.83 19.48
CA PHE A 281 0.47 14.23 19.02
C PHE A 281 1.05 15.23 20.02
N ARG A 282 1.63 14.79 21.15
CA ARG A 282 2.33 15.67 22.09
C ARG A 282 3.80 15.83 21.71
N GLY A 283 4.21 17.08 21.52
CA GLY A 283 5.60 17.47 21.26
C GLY A 283 5.72 18.73 20.41
N SER A 284 6.95 19.16 20.14
CA SER A 284 7.24 20.28 19.22
C SER A 284 7.66 19.75 17.84
N ILE A 285 7.25 20.41 16.76
CA ILE A 285 7.62 20.08 15.37
C ILE A 285 9.12 20.33 15.13
N TRP A 286 9.73 21.19 15.92
CA TRP A 286 11.09 21.69 15.72
C TRP A 286 12.18 20.87 16.43
N SER A 287 11.82 20.05 17.41
CA SER A 287 12.78 19.19 18.13
C SER A 287 13.02 17.87 17.38
N PRO A 288 14.29 17.50 17.07
CA PRO A 288 14.63 16.25 16.39
C PRO A 288 14.21 14.97 17.12
N ASN A 289 14.09 15.02 18.45
CA ASN A 289 13.70 13.87 19.30
C ASN A 289 12.21 13.86 19.66
N SER A 290 11.41 14.77 19.10
CA SER A 290 9.98 14.87 19.39
C SER A 290 9.18 13.79 18.65
N ASN A 291 8.34 13.08 19.41
CA ASN A 291 7.43 12.05 18.92
C ASN A 291 6.45 12.57 17.86
N LEU A 292 6.07 13.84 17.94
CA LEU A 292 5.20 14.50 16.95
C LEU A 292 5.88 14.59 15.58
N ARG A 293 7.14 15.04 15.51
CA ARG A 293 7.87 15.14 14.24
C ARG A 293 8.07 13.77 13.60
N ARG A 294 8.36 12.74 14.40
CA ARG A 294 8.52 11.36 13.95
C ARG A 294 7.22 10.77 13.42
N THR A 295 6.10 11.04 14.10
CA THR A 295 4.76 10.61 13.68
C THR A 295 4.32 11.30 12.39
N ILE A 296 4.52 12.62 12.29
CA ILE A 296 4.22 13.37 11.06
C ILE A 296 5.11 12.86 9.92
N LEU A 297 6.42 12.70 10.12
CA LEU A 297 7.30 12.21 9.06
C LEU A 297 6.93 10.82 8.57
N GLY A 298 6.67 9.87 9.46
CA GLY A 298 6.31 8.51 9.06
C GLY A 298 4.92 8.43 8.40
N THR A 299 3.94 9.18 8.91
CA THR A 299 2.60 9.24 8.31
C THR A 299 2.66 9.91 6.94
N SER A 300 3.29 11.09 6.84
CA SER A 300 3.45 11.80 5.57
C SER A 300 4.24 10.99 4.54
N LEU A 301 5.25 10.21 4.95
CA LEU A 301 6.00 9.38 4.01
C LEU A 301 5.13 8.29 3.37
N GLN A 302 4.21 7.71 4.12
CA GLN A 302 3.26 6.71 3.60
C GLN A 302 2.13 7.35 2.80
N MET A 303 1.65 8.53 3.18
CA MET A 303 0.76 9.33 2.31
C MET A 303 1.42 9.57 0.96
N MET A 304 2.67 10.04 0.97
CA MET A 304 3.41 10.35 -0.24
C MET A 304 3.68 9.09 -1.07
N GLN A 305 3.94 7.94 -0.43
CA GLN A 305 4.07 6.67 -1.14
C GLN A 305 2.78 6.35 -1.92
N GLN A 306 1.60 6.52 -1.33
CA GLN A 306 0.33 6.27 -2.03
C GLN A 306 0.02 7.33 -3.10
N TRP A 307 0.36 8.60 -2.82
CA TRP A 307 0.19 9.72 -3.75
C TRP A 307 1.11 9.65 -4.97
N THR A 308 2.12 8.78 -4.97
CA THR A 308 2.87 8.48 -6.20
C THR A 308 1.97 7.92 -7.30
N GLY A 309 0.77 7.43 -7.00
CA GLY A 309 -0.18 6.88 -7.97
C GLY A 309 0.10 5.42 -8.33
N VAL A 310 0.97 4.72 -7.61
CA VAL A 310 1.36 3.34 -7.96
C VAL A 310 0.18 2.37 -7.92
N ASN A 311 -0.73 2.54 -6.96
CA ASN A 311 -1.93 1.72 -6.85
C ASN A 311 -2.89 1.90 -8.04
N PHE A 312 -2.88 3.05 -8.71
CA PHE A 312 -3.66 3.22 -9.93
C PHE A 312 -3.16 2.25 -11.01
N VAL A 313 -1.84 2.15 -11.18
CA VAL A 313 -1.25 1.23 -12.14
C VAL A 313 -1.51 -0.22 -11.74
N PHE A 314 -1.43 -0.56 -10.45
CA PHE A 314 -1.65 -1.94 -10.01
C PHE A 314 -3.10 -2.38 -9.96
N TYR A 315 -4.07 -1.50 -9.70
CA TYR A 315 -5.50 -1.86 -9.63
C TYR A 315 -6.25 -1.65 -10.93
N PHE A 316 -5.82 -0.70 -11.76
CA PHE A 316 -6.52 -0.33 -12.98
C PHE A 316 -5.66 -0.44 -14.23
N GLY A 317 -4.39 -0.86 -14.13
CA GLY A 317 -3.47 -0.95 -15.26
C GLY A 317 -4.02 -1.76 -16.43
N THR A 318 -4.55 -2.96 -16.18
CA THR A 318 -5.10 -3.83 -17.22
C THR A 318 -6.35 -3.21 -17.84
N THR A 319 -7.23 -2.64 -17.03
CA THR A 319 -8.40 -1.88 -17.52
C THR A 319 -7.97 -0.68 -18.37
N PHE A 320 -6.94 0.06 -17.95
CA PHE A 320 -6.42 1.23 -18.66
C PHE A 320 -5.82 0.83 -20.02
N PHE A 321 -5.03 -0.25 -20.06
CA PHE A 321 -4.47 -0.77 -21.31
C PHE A 321 -5.55 -1.33 -22.24
N THR A 322 -6.59 -1.96 -21.69
CA THR A 322 -7.75 -2.44 -22.47
C THR A 322 -8.51 -1.27 -23.11
N ASN A 323 -8.72 -0.18 -22.36
CA ASN A 323 -9.42 1.01 -22.86
C ASN A 323 -8.69 1.73 -23.99
N LEU A 324 -7.35 1.62 -24.05
CA LEU A 324 -6.57 2.20 -25.15
C LEU A 324 -6.81 1.46 -26.48
N GLY A 325 -7.34 0.23 -26.45
CA GLY A 325 -7.86 -0.49 -27.62
C GLY A 325 -6.85 -0.83 -28.72
N THR A 326 -5.57 -0.47 -28.55
CA THR A 326 -4.55 -0.54 -29.61
C THR A 326 -3.60 -1.72 -29.48
N ILE A 327 -3.81 -2.60 -28.49
CA ILE A 327 -2.82 -3.59 -28.05
C ILE A 327 -3.41 -4.99 -28.08
N SER A 328 -2.60 -5.98 -28.50
CA SER A 328 -2.99 -7.38 -28.61
C SER A 328 -3.32 -8.04 -27.27
N ASP A 329 -2.56 -7.78 -26.20
CA ASP A 329 -2.72 -8.49 -24.91
C ASP A 329 -2.49 -7.59 -23.66
N PRO A 330 -3.53 -6.92 -23.12
CA PRO A 330 -3.44 -6.06 -21.93
C PRO A 330 -2.94 -6.76 -20.66
N PHE A 331 -3.33 -8.03 -20.45
CA PHE A 331 -2.91 -8.81 -19.29
C PHE A 331 -1.43 -9.19 -19.35
N LEU A 332 -0.90 -9.47 -20.55
CA LEU A 332 0.53 -9.72 -20.75
C LEU A 332 1.37 -8.50 -20.39
N ILE A 333 0.91 -7.28 -20.68
CA ILE A 333 1.58 -6.06 -20.25
C ILE A 333 1.54 -5.92 -18.73
N SER A 334 0.39 -6.14 -18.10
CA SER A 334 0.29 -6.13 -16.63
C SER A 334 1.26 -7.13 -15.99
N MET A 335 1.40 -8.32 -16.58
CA MET A 335 2.38 -9.32 -16.16
C MET A 335 3.82 -8.83 -16.35
N ILE A 336 4.17 -8.24 -17.49
CA ILE A 336 5.52 -7.66 -17.71
C ILE A 336 5.80 -6.56 -16.68
N THR A 337 4.83 -5.69 -16.41
CA THR A 337 4.95 -4.61 -15.44
C THR A 337 5.20 -5.13 -14.01
N THR A 338 4.49 -6.19 -13.60
CA THR A 338 4.73 -6.82 -12.29
C THR A 338 6.05 -7.59 -12.23
N ILE A 339 6.49 -8.21 -13.32
CA ILE A 339 7.82 -8.82 -13.44
C ILE A 339 8.92 -7.77 -13.24
N VAL A 340 8.82 -6.62 -13.93
CA VAL A 340 9.77 -5.50 -13.76
C VAL A 340 9.78 -5.03 -12.31
N ASN A 341 8.63 -4.94 -11.65
CA ASN A 341 8.53 -4.60 -10.22
C ASN A 341 9.29 -5.59 -9.33
N VAL A 342 9.14 -6.90 -9.56
CA VAL A 342 9.84 -7.94 -8.78
C VAL A 342 11.35 -7.85 -8.98
N PHE A 343 11.84 -7.77 -10.22
CA PHE A 343 13.28 -7.76 -10.50
C PHE A 343 13.98 -6.45 -10.10
N SER A 344 13.25 -5.34 -10.05
CA SER A 344 13.79 -4.05 -9.60
C SER A 344 13.79 -3.88 -8.09
N THR A 345 12.95 -4.60 -7.35
CA THR A 345 12.88 -4.50 -5.88
C THR A 345 14.21 -4.85 -5.20
N PRO A 346 14.93 -5.94 -5.54
CA PRO A 346 16.23 -6.26 -4.93
C PRO A 346 17.31 -5.18 -5.13
N ILE A 347 17.24 -4.42 -6.23
CA ILE A 347 18.17 -3.33 -6.51
C ILE A 347 18.10 -2.30 -5.38
N SER A 348 16.90 -2.03 -4.87
CA SER A 348 16.70 -1.10 -3.76
C SER A 348 17.52 -1.45 -2.52
N PHE A 349 17.71 -2.74 -2.22
CA PHE A 349 18.42 -3.17 -1.01
C PHE A 349 19.89 -2.76 -1.09
N TYR A 350 20.50 -3.01 -2.25
CA TYR A 350 21.87 -2.62 -2.52
C TYR A 350 22.02 -1.09 -2.57
N THR A 351 21.12 -0.39 -3.26
CA THR A 351 21.20 1.06 -3.43
C THR A 351 20.95 1.81 -2.13
N MET A 352 20.07 1.31 -1.25
CA MET A 352 19.74 1.94 0.02
C MET A 352 20.89 1.89 1.03
N GLU A 353 21.66 0.80 1.04
CA GLU A 353 22.86 0.67 1.87
C GLU A 353 24.00 1.56 1.38
N LYS A 354 24.21 1.68 0.05
CA LYS A 354 25.34 2.44 -0.51
C LYS A 354 25.10 3.95 -0.64
N ILE A 355 23.92 4.36 -1.10
CA ILE A 355 23.62 5.78 -1.41
C ILE A 355 22.99 6.49 -0.21
N GLY A 356 22.39 5.73 0.71
CA GLY A 356 21.64 6.26 1.85
C GLY A 356 20.19 6.59 1.51
N ARG A 357 19.35 6.71 2.55
CA ARG A 357 17.88 6.67 2.43
C ARG A 357 17.29 7.95 1.81
N ARG A 358 17.72 9.12 2.27
CA ARG A 358 17.20 10.43 1.82
C ARG A 358 17.48 10.73 0.34
N PRO A 359 18.73 10.65 -0.16
CA PRO A 359 19.00 10.90 -1.58
C PRO A 359 18.29 9.88 -2.48
N LEU A 360 18.17 8.60 -2.06
CA LEU A 360 17.46 7.58 -2.81
C LEU A 360 16.00 7.95 -3.08
N LEU A 361 15.27 8.42 -2.05
CA LEU A 361 13.87 8.84 -2.19
C LEU A 361 13.72 10.07 -3.10
N LEU A 362 14.67 11.03 -3.03
CA LEU A 362 14.64 12.23 -3.89
C LEU A 362 14.90 11.88 -5.36
N TRP A 363 15.91 11.06 -5.64
CA TRP A 363 16.20 10.59 -7.01
C TRP A 363 15.07 9.75 -7.58
N GLY A 364 14.49 8.87 -6.77
CA GLY A 364 13.30 8.10 -7.14
C GLY A 364 12.11 8.99 -7.48
N ALA A 365 11.86 10.03 -6.68
CA ALA A 365 10.77 10.97 -6.96
C ALA A 365 10.98 11.73 -8.26
N LEU A 366 12.21 12.20 -8.53
CA LEU A 366 12.54 12.88 -9.78
C LEU A 366 12.30 11.97 -10.99
N GLY A 367 12.75 10.71 -10.93
CA GLY A 367 12.52 9.72 -11.99
C GLY A 367 11.04 9.45 -12.23
N MET A 368 10.25 9.29 -11.17
CA MET A 368 8.80 9.08 -11.27
C MET A 368 8.08 10.28 -11.89
N VAL A 369 8.42 11.51 -11.47
CA VAL A 369 7.83 12.74 -12.00
C VAL A 369 8.06 12.86 -13.50
N ILE A 370 9.31 12.67 -13.96
CA ILE A 370 9.66 12.73 -15.39
C ILE A 370 8.83 11.73 -16.20
N CYS A 371 8.75 10.48 -15.73
CA CYS A 371 8.00 9.43 -16.43
C CYS A 371 6.50 9.76 -16.50
N GLN A 372 5.90 10.22 -15.41
CA GLN A 372 4.48 10.58 -15.37
C GLN A 372 4.14 11.75 -16.29
N PHE A 373 4.99 12.79 -16.34
CA PHE A 373 4.80 13.91 -17.28
C PHE A 373 4.87 13.45 -18.73
N ILE A 374 5.80 12.55 -19.07
CA ILE A 374 5.90 12.01 -20.43
C ILE A 374 4.65 11.20 -20.79
N VAL A 375 4.17 10.33 -19.89
CA VAL A 375 2.94 9.54 -20.11
C VAL A 375 1.73 10.45 -20.32
N ALA A 376 1.61 11.53 -19.54
CA ALA A 376 0.53 12.49 -19.65
C ALA A 376 0.57 13.27 -20.97
N ILE A 377 1.74 13.78 -21.37
CA ILE A 377 1.90 14.50 -22.64
C ILE A 377 1.62 13.58 -23.83
N ALA A 378 2.19 12.37 -23.82
CA ALA A 378 1.96 11.37 -24.87
C ALA A 378 0.47 11.02 -25.01
N GLY A 379 -0.27 10.93 -23.89
CA GLY A 379 -1.70 10.62 -23.91
C GLY A 379 -2.58 11.73 -24.45
N VAL A 380 -2.21 12.99 -24.24
CA VAL A 380 -2.97 14.16 -24.72
C VAL A 380 -2.71 14.45 -26.20
N VAL A 381 -1.47 14.24 -26.67
CA VAL A 381 -1.06 14.65 -28.02
C VAL A 381 -1.44 13.63 -29.09
N ASP A 382 -1.28 12.32 -28.84
CA ASP A 382 -1.51 11.29 -29.87
C ASP A 382 -1.89 9.93 -29.26
N GLY A 383 -2.94 9.92 -28.44
CA GLY A 383 -3.42 8.72 -27.72
C GLY A 383 -4.02 7.62 -28.61
N SER A 384 -4.20 7.86 -29.91
CA SER A 384 -4.73 6.89 -30.89
C SER A 384 -3.66 6.13 -31.66
N ASN A 385 -2.39 6.55 -31.60
CA ASN A 385 -1.30 5.96 -32.38
C ASN A 385 -0.59 4.84 -31.60
N ASN A 386 -0.48 3.67 -32.22
CA ASN A 386 0.10 2.45 -31.61
C ASN A 386 1.54 2.69 -31.08
N LYS A 387 2.31 3.53 -31.76
CA LYS A 387 3.70 3.86 -31.35
C LYS A 387 3.73 4.70 -30.08
N THR A 388 2.80 5.66 -29.95
CA THR A 388 2.68 6.52 -28.77
C THR A 388 2.20 5.72 -27.56
N VAL A 389 1.22 4.83 -27.75
CA VAL A 389 0.74 3.92 -26.70
C VAL A 389 1.84 2.98 -26.22
N SER A 390 2.63 2.42 -27.14
CA SER A 390 3.80 1.57 -26.79
C SER A 390 4.84 2.35 -25.98
N ALA A 391 5.09 3.61 -26.34
CA ALA A 391 5.98 4.49 -25.58
C ALA A 391 5.42 4.78 -24.17
N GLN A 392 4.11 5.02 -24.03
CA GLN A 392 3.48 5.21 -22.71
C GLN A 392 3.68 3.99 -21.81
N ILE A 393 3.48 2.78 -22.33
CA ILE A 393 3.70 1.55 -21.56
C ILE A 393 5.15 1.42 -21.12
N ALA A 394 6.10 1.70 -22.02
CA ALA A 394 7.53 1.69 -21.67
C ALA A 394 7.84 2.67 -20.53
N PHE A 395 7.29 3.88 -20.57
CA PHE A 395 7.46 4.87 -19.48
C PHE A 395 6.73 4.48 -18.19
N ILE A 396 5.60 3.77 -18.26
CA ILE A 396 4.93 3.19 -17.07
C ILE A 396 5.81 2.11 -16.43
N CYS A 397 6.44 1.24 -17.22
CA CYS A 397 7.39 0.24 -16.72
C CYS A 397 8.62 0.91 -16.07
N ILE A 398 9.16 1.97 -16.67
CA ILE A 398 10.28 2.74 -16.10
C ILE A 398 9.83 3.46 -14.81
N TYR A 399 8.63 4.01 -14.77
CA TYR A 399 8.04 4.59 -13.56
C TYR A 399 7.98 3.55 -12.42
N ILE A 400 7.51 2.34 -12.71
CA ILE A 400 7.46 1.25 -11.72
C ILE A 400 8.85 0.81 -11.29
N PHE A 401 9.81 0.76 -12.21
CA PHE A 401 11.21 0.50 -11.88
C PHE A 401 11.75 1.52 -10.86
N PHE A 402 11.51 2.83 -11.08
CA PHE A 402 11.90 3.86 -10.14
C PHE A 402 11.19 3.72 -8.80
N PHE A 403 9.88 3.46 -8.79
CA PHE A 403 9.12 3.25 -7.56
C PHE A 403 9.65 2.06 -6.75
N ALA A 404 9.82 0.91 -7.39
CA ALA A 404 10.25 -0.34 -6.77
C ALA A 404 11.69 -0.29 -6.25
N SER A 405 12.57 0.39 -6.97
CA SER A 405 13.98 0.57 -6.56
C SER A 405 14.16 1.62 -5.44
N THR A 406 13.15 2.46 -5.16
CA THR A 406 13.29 3.57 -4.21
C THR A 406 12.16 3.64 -3.17
N TRP A 407 10.97 4.13 -3.55
CA TRP A 407 9.86 4.48 -2.66
C TRP A 407 9.14 3.28 -2.05
N GLY A 408 9.03 2.16 -2.78
CA GLY A 408 8.38 0.94 -2.29
C GLY A 408 9.00 0.44 -0.98
N PRO A 409 10.26 -0.03 -1.00
CA PRO A 409 10.94 -0.50 0.20
C PRO A 409 11.45 0.65 1.08
N GLY A 410 11.84 1.79 0.49
CA GLY A 410 12.38 2.93 1.22
C GLY A 410 11.41 3.50 2.27
N ALA A 411 10.11 3.58 1.97
CA ALA A 411 9.13 4.08 2.93
C ALA A 411 9.03 3.16 4.16
N TRP A 412 8.96 1.85 3.95
CA TRP A 412 8.88 0.85 5.04
C TRP A 412 10.14 0.80 5.89
N VAL A 413 11.32 0.85 5.27
CA VAL A 413 12.60 0.86 6.00
C VAL A 413 12.75 2.13 6.83
N VAL A 414 12.42 3.29 6.28
CA VAL A 414 12.51 4.57 7.01
C VAL A 414 11.54 4.59 8.20
N ILE A 415 10.35 4.03 8.09
CA ILE A 415 9.44 3.83 9.24
C ILE A 415 10.00 2.81 10.24
N GLY A 416 10.68 1.80 9.73
CA GLY A 416 11.52 0.85 10.46
C GLY A 416 12.64 1.50 11.29
N GLU A 417 13.08 2.70 10.93
CA GLU A 417 14.21 3.39 11.57
C GLU A 417 13.79 4.64 12.39
N ILE A 418 12.70 5.34 12.01
CA ILE A 418 12.27 6.60 12.66
C ILE A 418 11.55 6.38 13.99
N TYR A 419 10.73 5.33 14.12
CA TYR A 419 9.91 5.15 15.33
C TYR A 419 10.67 4.42 16.44
N PRO A 420 10.78 5.01 17.64
CA PRO A 420 11.24 4.27 18.81
C PRO A 420 10.17 3.23 19.18
N LEU A 421 10.62 2.08 19.68
CA LEU A 421 9.83 0.88 20.00
C LEU A 421 8.52 1.13 20.81
N PRO A 422 8.43 2.14 21.71
CA PRO A 422 7.20 2.45 22.47
C PRO A 422 5.98 2.86 21.64
N ILE A 423 6.20 3.50 20.48
CA ILE A 423 5.12 4.19 19.75
C ILE A 423 4.69 3.38 18.53
N ARG A 424 5.53 2.44 18.08
CA ARG A 424 5.34 1.68 16.84
C ARG A 424 4.02 0.90 16.81
N CYS A 425 3.57 0.35 17.94
CA CYS A 425 2.32 -0.41 18.02
C CYS A 425 1.07 0.47 17.78
N ARG A 426 1.17 1.80 17.98
CA ARG A 426 0.06 2.75 17.85
C ARG A 426 0.23 3.74 16.69
N SER A 427 1.46 3.98 16.23
CA SER A 427 1.72 4.79 15.04
C SER A 427 1.55 4.03 13.74
N VAL A 428 1.74 2.69 13.71
CA VAL A 428 1.48 1.89 12.50
C VAL A 428 0.01 2.00 12.04
N PRO A 429 -1.02 1.94 12.92
CA PRO A 429 -2.39 2.26 12.54
C PRO A 429 -2.58 3.71 12.03
N VAL A 430 -1.92 4.71 12.62
CA VAL A 430 -1.98 6.12 12.18
C VAL A 430 -1.30 6.33 10.82
N VAL A 431 -0.25 5.56 10.54
CA VAL A 431 0.42 5.49 9.26
C VAL A 431 -0.44 4.76 8.22
N SER A 432 -1.19 3.73 8.62
CA SER A 432 -2.21 3.08 7.79
C SER A 432 -3.48 3.92 7.60
N LEU A 433 -3.66 5.00 8.35
CA LEU A 433 -4.75 5.99 8.30
C LEU A 433 -4.58 7.00 7.15
N SER A 434 -3.36 7.07 6.62
CA SER A 434 -2.90 7.98 5.58
C SER A 434 -3.44 7.77 4.14
N PRO A 435 -4.13 6.66 3.78
CA PRO A 435 -4.73 6.51 2.44
C PRO A 435 -5.93 7.42 2.16
N LEU A 436 -6.51 8.09 3.18
CA LEU A 436 -7.70 8.91 2.98
C LEU A 436 -7.33 10.36 2.65
N PRO A 437 -7.85 10.95 1.55
CA PRO A 437 -7.86 12.40 1.45
C PRO A 437 -8.65 12.96 2.66
N PRO A 438 -8.26 14.11 3.22
CA PRO A 438 -9.08 14.77 4.22
C PRO A 438 -10.45 15.01 3.59
N THR A 439 -11.50 14.49 4.22
CA THR A 439 -12.88 14.82 3.90
C THR A 439 -13.10 16.31 4.15
N GLY A 440 -12.74 17.12 3.16
CA GLY A 440 -13.14 18.50 3.03
C GLY A 440 -14.40 18.55 2.18
N SER A 441 -15.55 18.38 2.82
CA SER A 441 -16.80 18.92 2.30
C SER A 441 -16.61 20.43 2.06
N GLY A 442 -16.55 20.87 0.79
CA GLY A 442 -16.71 22.30 0.49
C GLY A 442 -15.99 22.93 -0.72
N THR A 443 -15.22 22.23 -1.55
CA THR A 443 -14.51 22.90 -2.67
C THR A 443 -14.69 22.32 -4.08
N ALA A 444 -15.50 21.26 -4.24
CA ALA A 444 -15.73 20.63 -5.55
C ALA A 444 -16.78 21.34 -6.45
N SER A 445 -17.41 22.43 -5.99
CA SER A 445 -18.48 23.12 -6.75
C SER A 445 -18.03 24.33 -7.58
N LEU A 446 -16.73 24.58 -7.75
CA LEU A 446 -16.22 25.75 -8.49
C LEU A 446 -15.45 25.45 -9.79
N LEU A 447 -15.38 24.19 -10.23
CA LEU A 447 -14.63 23.80 -11.44
C LEU A 447 -15.49 23.35 -12.63
N SER A 448 -16.81 23.51 -12.57
CA SER A 448 -17.71 23.32 -13.71
C SER A 448 -18.16 24.66 -14.30
N SER A 449 -17.25 25.38 -14.94
CA SER A 449 -17.61 26.47 -15.87
C SER A 449 -16.51 26.61 -16.93
N PRO A 450 -16.81 26.48 -18.23
CA PRO A 450 -15.80 26.56 -19.28
C PRO A 450 -15.23 27.99 -19.39
N PRO A 451 -13.92 28.17 -19.67
CA PRO A 451 -13.34 29.50 -19.78
C PRO A 451 -13.75 30.16 -21.11
N THR A 452 -14.63 31.15 -21.04
CA THR A 452 -14.80 32.13 -22.13
C THR A 452 -13.55 32.99 -22.21
N TRP A 453 -12.85 32.89 -23.34
CA TRP A 453 -11.75 33.78 -23.71
C TRP A 453 -12.24 35.22 -23.79
N SER A 454 -11.72 36.10 -22.92
CA SER A 454 -11.77 37.55 -23.12
C SER A 454 -10.36 38.11 -23.04
N THR A 455 -9.86 38.57 -24.18
CA THR A 455 -8.66 39.37 -24.37
C THR A 455 -8.62 40.55 -23.40
N ARG A 456 -7.61 40.61 -22.54
CA ARG A 456 -7.32 41.79 -21.70
C ARG A 456 -6.09 42.51 -22.25
N THR A 457 -6.34 43.50 -23.12
CA THR A 457 -5.38 44.52 -23.49
C THR A 457 -4.98 45.35 -22.26
N ARG A 458 -3.68 45.66 -22.16
CA ARG A 458 -3.04 46.46 -21.10
C ARG A 458 -3.75 47.80 -20.90
N ALA A 459 -4.05 48.14 -19.64
CA ALA A 459 -4.39 49.50 -19.23
C ALA A 459 -3.15 50.16 -18.60
N THR A 460 -2.60 51.15 -19.30
CA THR A 460 -1.69 52.17 -18.77
C THR A 460 -2.48 53.43 -18.45
N SER A 461 -2.30 53.94 -17.23
CA SER A 461 -2.40 55.36 -16.79
C SER A 461 -3.51 56.28 -17.34
N SER A 462 -4.33 56.78 -16.42
CA SER A 462 -5.22 57.97 -16.48
C SER A 462 -4.57 59.28 -16.99
N PRO A 463 -5.28 60.44 -17.10
CA PRO A 463 -6.70 60.73 -17.42
C PRO A 463 -6.84 61.81 -18.55
N ARG A 464 -8.02 61.98 -19.17
CA ARG A 464 -8.57 63.29 -19.63
C ARG A 464 -9.93 63.18 -20.34
N CYS A 465 -10.81 64.12 -19.97
CA CYS A 465 -11.82 64.85 -20.77
C CYS A 465 -13.00 64.15 -21.49
N SER A 466 -14.18 64.51 -20.98
CA SER A 466 -15.35 65.11 -21.67
C SER A 466 -16.26 64.29 -22.62
N SER A 467 -17.54 64.37 -22.26
CA SER A 467 -18.74 64.68 -23.06
C SER A 467 -19.46 63.57 -23.87
N SER A 468 -20.71 63.35 -23.44
CA SER A 468 -21.98 63.38 -24.19
C SER A 468 -22.36 62.27 -25.18
N GLY A 469 -23.61 61.80 -25.05
CA GLY A 469 -24.47 61.47 -26.20
C GLY A 469 -25.04 60.05 -26.22
N ALA A 470 -26.32 59.93 -25.89
CA ALA A 470 -27.16 58.75 -26.11
C ALA A 470 -27.70 58.72 -27.58
N PRO A 471 -28.76 57.95 -27.94
CA PRO A 471 -28.78 56.55 -28.38
C PRO A 471 -29.53 56.35 -29.74
N SER A 472 -30.02 55.12 -30.03
CA SER A 472 -30.95 54.71 -31.12
C SER A 472 -30.29 54.36 -32.48
N ALA A 473 -30.82 53.56 -33.40
CA ALA A 473 -31.87 52.53 -33.52
C ALA A 473 -31.81 52.04 -34.99
N ARG A 474 -32.50 50.93 -35.32
CA ARG A 474 -32.87 50.43 -36.68
C ARG A 474 -31.73 49.85 -37.54
N ALA A 475 -31.95 49.01 -38.54
CA ALA A 475 -32.97 48.03 -38.91
C ALA A 475 -32.52 47.48 -40.29
N LEU A 476 -32.89 46.23 -40.58
CA LEU A 476 -33.31 45.71 -41.89
C LEU A 476 -32.29 45.44 -43.03
N LEU A 477 -32.68 44.39 -43.78
CA LEU A 477 -32.36 43.99 -45.17
C LEU A 477 -31.08 43.14 -45.34
N SER A 478 -31.13 41.83 -45.63
CA SER A 478 -31.76 41.02 -46.70
C SER A 478 -30.80 40.69 -47.85
N THR A 479 -30.48 39.39 -47.97
CA THR A 479 -30.34 38.60 -49.22
C THR A 479 -29.09 38.85 -50.10
N PRO A 480 -28.76 37.97 -51.08
CA PRO A 480 -27.65 37.00 -50.96
C PRO A 480 -26.77 37.02 -52.24
N THR A 481 -26.08 35.90 -52.52
CA THR A 481 -25.20 35.60 -53.69
C THR A 481 -23.79 36.17 -53.54
N SER A 482 -22.70 35.42 -53.71
CA SER A 482 -22.43 34.21 -54.51
C SER A 482 -21.54 33.21 -53.78
#